data_AF-A0A0F9TFJ0-F1
#
_entry.id   AF-A0A0F9TFJ0-F1
#
_cell.length_a   1.000
_cell.length_b   1.000
_cell.length_c   1.000
_cell.angle_alpha   90.00
_cell.angle_beta   90.00
_cell.angle_gamma   90.00
#
_symmetry.space_group_name_H-M   'P 1'
#
loop_
_entity.id
_entity.type
_entity.pdbx_description
1 polymer ?
#
loop_
_entity_poly.entity_id
_entity_poly.type
_entity_poly.pdbx_seq_one_letter_code
_entity_poly.pdbx_strand_id
1 'polypeptide(L)'
;MAKSNTNGSKKSTNGKNGTKAPAKNGNGKPAGKGANPNKDPAMKAGNKRVAKATPIVRRDPTPGLARRGSTGASAPTAAKPGPDPRMPAVGAKIQKLDRRGDVRCECTVKKDGILYAGKTYKSLSAAAVAAAKVLKLGGKTQNGFTFWGLSKPPRNPADVLEALSRAWERYAKVVNGMEDSITADNWEEVHAAIKDHATKIAEMKTRADKAADTYKKAA
;
A
#
# COMPACT_ATOMS: atom_id res chain seq x y z
N MET A 1 -70.72 -9.01 13.47
CA MET A 1 -71.36 -8.55 12.22
C MET A 1 -70.26 -8.24 11.22
N ALA A 2 -70.30 -8.94 10.09
CA ALA A 2 -69.37 -8.80 8.97
C ALA A 2 -69.78 -7.64 8.05
N LYS A 3 -68.80 -7.06 7.35
CA LYS A 3 -68.79 -6.53 5.96
C LYS A 3 -67.50 -5.71 5.80
N SER A 4 -66.36 -6.22 5.31
CA SER A 4 -65.98 -6.65 3.95
C SER A 4 -66.03 -5.56 2.87
N ASN A 5 -64.94 -5.52 2.09
CA ASN A 5 -64.84 -5.18 0.64
C ASN A 5 -64.69 -3.69 0.24
N THR A 6 -63.89 -3.28 -0.76
CA THR A 6 -62.88 -3.90 -1.65
C THR A 6 -62.34 -2.83 -2.62
N ASN A 7 -61.21 -3.16 -3.27
CA ASN A 7 -60.77 -2.73 -4.61
C ASN A 7 -60.23 -1.28 -4.74
N GLY A 8 -59.08 -1.04 -5.37
CA GLY A 8 -58.34 -1.81 -6.36
C GLY A 8 -58.19 -0.97 -7.64
N SER A 9 -57.24 -1.36 -8.51
CA SER A 9 -57.03 -0.83 -9.89
C SER A 9 -56.15 0.43 -9.99
N LYS A 10 -55.23 0.62 -10.95
CA LYS A 10 -54.58 -0.13 -12.04
C LYS A 10 -53.43 0.80 -12.52
N LYS A 11 -52.22 0.29 -12.77
CA LYS A 11 -51.65 -0.04 -14.12
C LYS A 11 -51.04 1.16 -14.86
N SER A 12 -50.04 0.84 -15.71
CA SER A 12 -49.51 1.59 -16.87
C SER A 12 -48.12 2.20 -16.62
N THR A 13 -47.01 1.50 -16.89
CA THR A 13 -46.34 1.17 -18.17
C THR A 13 -45.50 2.28 -18.80
N ASN A 14 -44.28 1.86 -19.17
CA ASN A 14 -43.53 2.18 -20.39
C ASN A 14 -42.60 3.40 -20.41
N GLY A 15 -41.36 3.16 -20.84
CA GLY A 15 -40.33 4.18 -21.05
C GLY A 15 -38.98 3.61 -21.45
N LYS A 16 -38.97 2.78 -22.50
CA LYS A 16 -37.79 2.31 -23.25
C LYS A 16 -37.20 3.49 -24.05
N ASN A 17 -35.91 3.38 -24.38
CA ASN A 17 -35.11 4.18 -25.34
C ASN A 17 -34.20 5.24 -24.69
N GLY A 18 -32.91 5.35 -25.03
CA GLY A 18 -32.16 4.67 -26.07
C GLY A 18 -30.66 4.93 -25.95
N THR A 19 -29.90 3.92 -26.37
CA THR A 19 -28.53 4.01 -26.85
C THR A 19 -28.36 5.13 -27.87
N LYS A 20 -27.36 5.99 -27.67
CA LYS A 20 -26.72 6.70 -28.78
C LYS A 20 -25.23 6.93 -28.48
N ALA A 21 -24.41 6.11 -29.12
CA ALA A 21 -23.06 6.48 -29.51
C ALA A 21 -23.11 7.54 -30.63
N PRO A 22 -22.04 8.33 -30.77
CA PRO A 22 -21.46 8.59 -32.10
C PRO A 22 -19.96 8.24 -32.09
N ALA A 23 -19.51 7.38 -33.00
CA ALA A 23 -18.77 7.75 -34.23
C ALA A 23 -17.45 8.49 -33.92
N LYS A 24 -16.27 7.83 -33.94
CA LYS A 24 -15.44 7.53 -35.12
C LYS A 24 -15.44 8.62 -36.19
N ASN A 25 -14.37 9.42 -36.20
CA ASN A 25 -13.65 10.00 -37.34
C ASN A 25 -12.18 10.11 -36.83
N GLY A 26 -11.11 9.68 -37.49
CA GLY A 26 -10.89 9.42 -38.90
C GLY A 26 -9.80 10.39 -39.38
N ASN A 27 -8.61 9.85 -39.69
CA ASN A 27 -7.47 10.47 -40.40
C ASN A 27 -6.69 11.61 -39.69
N GLY A 28 -5.37 11.72 -39.75
CA GLY A 28 -4.44 11.12 -40.71
C GLY A 28 -3.01 10.99 -40.17
N LYS A 29 -2.38 9.92 -40.65
CA LYS A 29 -0.95 9.65 -40.67
C LYS A 29 -0.41 10.13 -42.03
N PRO A 30 0.79 10.70 -42.07
CA PRO A 30 1.80 10.21 -43.01
C PRO A 30 3.09 9.94 -42.24
N ALA A 31 3.73 8.75 -42.27
CA ALA A 31 4.37 8.12 -43.41
C ALA A 31 5.42 9.02 -44.08
N GLY A 32 6.64 9.03 -43.53
CA GLY A 32 7.86 9.46 -44.20
C GLY A 32 8.92 8.37 -44.02
N LYS A 33 9.11 7.57 -45.07
CA LYS A 33 10.17 6.56 -45.27
C LYS A 33 11.40 7.25 -45.89
N GLY A 34 12.58 6.89 -45.39
CA GLY A 34 13.87 6.84 -46.10
C GLY A 34 14.81 6.05 -45.19
N ALA A 35 15.33 4.84 -45.48
CA ALA A 35 16.09 4.36 -46.64
C ALA A 35 17.18 5.39 -47.02
N ASN A 36 18.48 5.10 -47.00
CA ASN A 36 19.17 3.84 -47.31
C ASN A 36 20.64 3.87 -46.75
N PRO A 37 21.61 3.02 -47.16
CA PRO A 37 22.49 2.26 -46.27
C PRO A 37 23.98 2.67 -46.40
N ASN A 38 24.88 2.15 -45.55
CA ASN A 38 26.15 1.56 -46.00
C ASN A 38 27.12 1.21 -44.86
N LYS A 39 27.76 0.04 -45.06
CA LYS A 39 29.15 -0.31 -44.77
C LYS A 39 29.58 -0.68 -43.34
N ASP A 40 29.59 -1.99 -43.09
CA ASP A 40 30.79 -2.70 -42.62
C ASP A 40 31.81 -2.84 -43.79
N PRO A 41 33.13 -3.13 -43.62
CA PRO A 41 33.76 -3.84 -42.50
C PRO A 41 35.17 -3.36 -42.04
N ALA A 42 35.60 -3.91 -40.89
CA ALA A 42 36.97 -4.26 -40.45
C ALA A 42 38.13 -3.22 -40.52
N MET A 43 38.81 -2.98 -39.39
CA MET A 43 40.26 -3.22 -39.23
C MET A 43 40.75 -3.11 -37.77
N LYS A 44 41.81 -3.87 -37.52
CA LYS A 44 42.53 -4.10 -36.25
C LYS A 44 43.35 -2.88 -35.79
N ALA A 45 43.39 -2.67 -34.47
CA ALA A 45 44.58 -2.25 -33.70
C ALA A 45 44.20 -2.45 -32.21
N GLY A 46 44.80 -3.33 -31.41
CA GLY A 46 46.22 -3.43 -31.17
C GLY A 46 46.62 -2.42 -30.08
N ASN A 47 46.38 -2.70 -28.80
CA ASN A 47 47.19 -2.12 -27.73
C ASN A 47 47.30 -3.03 -26.50
N LYS A 48 48.50 -3.62 -26.37
CA LYS A 48 49.03 -4.20 -25.13
C LYS A 48 49.16 -3.10 -24.08
N ARG A 49 48.72 -3.36 -22.85
CA ARG A 49 49.38 -2.88 -21.60
C ARG A 49 48.93 -3.79 -20.46
N VAL A 50 49.69 -4.86 -20.23
CA VAL A 50 50.63 -5.08 -19.12
C VAL A 50 49.98 -4.99 -17.74
N ALA A 51 50.04 -6.14 -17.06
CA ALA A 51 49.51 -6.46 -15.75
C ALA A 51 50.06 -5.60 -14.60
N LYS A 52 49.26 -5.50 -13.53
CA LYS A 52 49.79 -5.48 -12.16
C LYS A 52 48.88 -6.29 -11.26
N ALA A 53 49.28 -7.54 -11.06
CA ALA A 53 48.79 -8.42 -10.01
C ALA A 53 49.75 -8.33 -8.81
N THR A 54 49.19 -8.18 -7.61
CA THR A 54 49.81 -8.52 -6.31
C THR A 54 48.76 -8.35 -5.20
N PRO A 55 48.83 -9.07 -4.07
CA PRO A 55 48.87 -10.54 -3.97
C PRO A 55 47.82 -11.08 -2.96
N ILE A 56 47.33 -12.28 -3.23
CA ILE A 56 46.55 -13.11 -2.30
C ILE A 56 47.51 -13.66 -1.24
N VAL A 57 47.34 -13.25 0.01
CA VAL A 57 48.06 -13.83 1.16
C VAL A 57 47.51 -15.23 1.40
N ARG A 58 48.28 -16.25 1.01
CA ARG A 58 48.10 -17.63 1.44
C ARG A 58 48.69 -17.78 2.84
N ARG A 59 47.90 -18.29 3.79
CA ARG A 59 48.42 -18.90 5.02
C ARG A 59 47.97 -20.35 5.03
N ASP A 60 48.94 -21.24 4.85
CA ASP A 60 48.83 -22.66 5.15
C ASP A 60 49.29 -22.93 6.61
N PRO A 61 48.97 -24.11 7.18
CA PRO A 61 48.51 -24.27 8.56
C PRO A 61 49.59 -24.82 9.53
N THR A 62 49.12 -25.26 10.72
CA THR A 62 49.69 -26.19 11.74
C THR A 62 50.28 -25.53 13.02
N PRO A 63 50.34 -26.21 14.19
CA PRO A 63 49.30 -26.90 15.00
C PRO A 63 49.15 -26.36 16.45
N GLY A 64 48.00 -26.65 17.07
CA GLY A 64 47.94 -27.20 18.43
C GLY A 64 47.95 -26.25 19.62
N LEU A 65 46.77 -26.03 20.23
CA LEU A 65 46.61 -26.04 21.70
C LEU A 65 45.12 -26.20 22.08
N ALA A 66 44.86 -27.36 22.69
CA ALA A 66 43.87 -27.70 23.71
C ALA A 66 42.42 -27.14 23.61
N ARG A 67 41.52 -28.08 23.36
CA ARG A 67 40.11 -28.13 23.79
C ARG A 67 39.87 -27.49 25.16
N ARG A 68 38.89 -26.58 25.23
CA ARG A 68 37.88 -26.57 26.30
C ARG A 68 36.53 -26.28 25.66
N GLY A 69 35.65 -27.28 25.74
CA GLY A 69 34.29 -27.17 25.23
C GLY A 69 33.51 -26.14 26.02
N SER A 70 32.95 -25.15 25.33
CA SER A 70 31.74 -24.49 25.79
C SER A 70 30.57 -25.19 25.10
N THR A 71 29.87 -25.99 25.91
CA THR A 71 28.56 -26.53 25.61
C THR A 71 27.65 -25.41 25.12
N GLY A 72 27.06 -25.63 23.94
CA GLY A 72 26.10 -24.71 23.34
C GLY A 72 24.88 -24.55 24.25
N ALA A 73 24.73 -23.36 24.82
CA ALA A 73 23.45 -22.90 25.31
C ALA A 73 22.66 -22.41 24.09
N SER A 74 21.85 -23.29 23.50
CA SER A 74 20.80 -22.86 22.58
C SER A 74 19.89 -21.89 23.33
N ALA A 75 19.98 -20.61 22.97
CA ALA A 75 19.02 -19.61 23.42
C ALA A 75 17.59 -20.14 23.16
N PRO A 76 16.65 -19.95 24.10
CA PRO A 76 15.27 -20.37 23.89
C PRO A 76 14.76 -19.71 22.61
N THR A 77 14.41 -20.53 21.63
CA THR A 77 13.76 -20.07 20.42
C THR A 77 12.45 -19.43 20.85
N ALA A 78 12.39 -18.10 20.80
CA ALA A 78 11.17 -17.36 21.06
C ALA A 78 10.02 -18.02 20.28
N ALA A 79 8.95 -18.37 20.99
CA ALA A 79 7.76 -18.94 20.39
C ALA A 79 7.37 -18.07 19.19
N LYS A 80 7.21 -18.71 18.02
CA LYS A 80 6.82 -17.99 16.80
C LYS A 80 5.57 -17.17 17.13
N PRO A 81 5.55 -15.86 16.81
CA PRO A 81 4.33 -15.07 16.93
C PRO A 81 3.19 -15.82 16.26
N GLY A 82 2.03 -15.86 16.91
CA GLY A 82 0.82 -16.41 16.29
C GLY A 82 0.55 -15.75 14.93
N PRO A 83 -0.26 -16.37 14.07
CA PRO A 83 -0.62 -15.80 12.78
C PRO A 83 -1.11 -14.35 12.96
N ASP A 84 -0.57 -13.41 12.18
CA ASP A 84 -0.98 -12.01 12.25
C ASP A 84 -2.50 -11.91 12.04
N PRO A 85 -3.28 -11.30 12.96
CA PRO A 85 -4.74 -11.20 12.83
C PRO A 85 -5.22 -10.53 11.53
N ARG A 86 -4.36 -9.78 10.84
CA ARG A 86 -4.65 -9.13 9.56
C ARG A 86 -4.47 -10.08 8.37
N MET A 87 -3.88 -11.25 8.57
CA MET A 87 -3.71 -12.21 7.50
C MET A 87 -5.02 -12.97 7.24
N PRO A 88 -5.44 -13.07 5.97
CA PRO A 88 -6.51 -13.96 5.58
C PRO A 88 -6.21 -15.42 5.94
N ALA A 89 -7.26 -16.23 6.06
CA ALA A 89 -7.14 -17.65 6.36
C ALA A 89 -6.21 -18.38 5.38
N VAL A 90 -5.55 -19.43 5.86
CA VAL A 90 -4.73 -20.30 5.01
C VAL A 90 -5.59 -20.87 3.88
N GLY A 91 -5.10 -20.78 2.65
CA GLY A 91 -5.82 -21.11 1.41
C GLY A 91 -6.45 -19.89 0.71
N ALA A 92 -6.55 -18.74 1.38
CA ALA A 92 -7.11 -17.54 0.78
C ALA A 92 -6.25 -17.00 -0.35
N LYS A 93 -6.92 -16.54 -1.41
CA LYS A 93 -6.31 -15.80 -2.52
C LYS A 93 -6.40 -14.30 -2.24
N ILE A 94 -5.25 -13.64 -2.27
CA ILE A 94 -5.14 -12.19 -2.11
C ILE A 94 -4.84 -11.59 -3.48
N GLN A 95 -5.73 -10.73 -3.94
CA GLN A 95 -5.64 -10.10 -5.24
C GLN A 95 -5.30 -8.62 -5.11
N LYS A 96 -4.33 -8.17 -5.90
CA LYS A 96 -4.05 -6.76 -6.10
C LYS A 96 -4.77 -6.29 -7.35
N LEU A 97 -5.72 -5.38 -7.17
CA LEU A 97 -6.49 -4.78 -8.25
C LEU A 97 -5.83 -3.49 -8.76
N ASP A 98 -6.03 -3.17 -10.03
CA ASP A 98 -5.70 -1.87 -10.61
C ASP A 98 -6.80 -0.83 -10.32
N ARG A 99 -6.57 0.43 -10.70
CA ARG A 99 -7.57 1.51 -10.57
C ARG A 99 -8.91 1.21 -11.24
N ARG A 100 -8.93 0.32 -12.23
CA ARG A 100 -10.12 -0.10 -12.98
C ARG A 100 -10.78 -1.36 -12.41
N GLY A 101 -10.22 -1.96 -11.37
CA GLY A 101 -10.71 -3.22 -10.79
C GLY A 101 -10.08 -4.48 -11.38
N ASP A 102 -9.20 -4.37 -12.38
CA ASP A 102 -8.54 -5.52 -13.00
C ASP A 102 -7.46 -6.13 -12.10
N VAL A 103 -7.40 -7.46 -12.00
CA VAL A 103 -6.38 -8.15 -11.20
C VAL A 103 -5.01 -8.01 -11.85
N ARG A 104 -4.08 -7.32 -11.18
CA ARG A 104 -2.68 -7.17 -11.64
C ARG A 104 -1.80 -8.31 -11.18
N CYS A 105 -2.02 -8.78 -9.96
CA CYS A 105 -1.29 -9.93 -9.42
C CYS A 105 -2.09 -10.58 -8.28
N GLU A 106 -1.96 -11.90 -8.15
CA GLU A 106 -2.61 -12.72 -7.13
C GLU A 106 -1.57 -13.53 -6.37
N CYS A 107 -1.73 -13.70 -5.06
CA CYS A 107 -0.98 -14.66 -4.26
C CYS A 107 -1.91 -15.50 -3.40
N THR A 108 -1.45 -16.67 -2.96
CA THR A 108 -2.22 -17.59 -2.11
C THR A 108 -1.53 -17.76 -0.76
N VAL A 109 -2.27 -17.60 0.32
CA VAL A 109 -1.78 -17.87 1.67
C VAL A 109 -1.65 -19.38 1.85
N LYS A 110 -0.46 -19.88 2.17
CA LYS A 110 -0.19 -21.27 2.56
C LYS A 110 0.22 -21.32 4.03
N LYS A 111 0.15 -22.52 4.62
CA LYS A 111 0.56 -22.77 6.01
C LYS A 111 2.00 -22.33 6.27
N ASP A 112 2.89 -22.56 5.30
CA ASP A 112 4.33 -22.31 5.43
C ASP A 112 4.80 -20.99 4.78
N GLY A 113 3.87 -20.17 4.25
CA GLY A 113 4.21 -18.91 3.59
C GLY A 113 3.20 -18.45 2.55
N ILE A 114 3.65 -17.62 1.61
CA ILE A 114 2.80 -17.04 0.56
C ILE A 114 3.25 -17.58 -0.80
N LEU A 115 2.35 -18.26 -1.52
CA LEU A 115 2.60 -18.71 -2.89
C LEU A 115 2.33 -17.56 -3.85
N TYR A 116 3.34 -17.14 -4.60
CA TYR A 116 3.23 -16.13 -5.65
C TYR A 116 4.03 -16.58 -6.88
N ALA A 117 3.42 -16.56 -8.07
CA ALA A 117 4.05 -16.93 -9.34
C ALA A 117 4.81 -18.28 -9.28
N GLY A 118 4.21 -19.30 -8.65
CA GLY A 118 4.79 -20.64 -8.49
C GLY A 118 5.88 -20.76 -7.42
N LYS A 119 6.24 -19.68 -6.71
CA LYS A 119 7.26 -19.68 -5.64
C LYS A 119 6.64 -19.40 -4.28
N THR A 120 7.06 -20.13 -3.26
CA THR A 120 6.64 -19.89 -1.87
C THR A 120 7.61 -18.93 -1.19
N TYR A 121 7.08 -17.83 -0.67
CA TYR A 121 7.81 -16.81 0.07
C TYR A 121 7.52 -16.91 1.57
N LYS A 122 8.53 -16.66 2.40
CA LYS A 122 8.40 -16.71 3.87
C LYS A 122 7.45 -15.65 4.45
N SER A 123 7.15 -14.59 3.69
CA SER A 123 6.30 -13.49 4.15
C SER A 123 5.58 -12.79 3.01
N LEU A 124 4.51 -12.08 3.36
CA LEU A 124 3.70 -11.27 2.44
C LEU A 124 4.50 -10.14 1.79
N SER A 125 5.42 -9.51 2.55
CA SER A 125 6.31 -8.47 2.03
C SER A 125 7.31 -9.01 1.01
N ALA A 126 7.82 -10.24 1.20
CA ALA A 126 8.71 -10.86 0.21
C ALA A 126 7.98 -11.18 -1.10
N ALA A 127 6.74 -11.68 -1.01
CA ALA A 127 5.88 -11.85 -2.19
C ALA A 127 5.56 -10.50 -2.86
N ALA A 128 5.32 -9.44 -2.09
CA ALA A 128 5.07 -8.10 -2.62
C ALA A 128 6.28 -7.54 -3.38
N VAL A 129 7.50 -7.73 -2.88
CA VAL A 129 8.73 -7.30 -3.60
C VAL A 129 8.89 -8.05 -4.91
N ALA A 130 8.62 -9.37 -4.92
CA ALA A 130 8.65 -10.15 -6.15
C ALA A 130 7.61 -9.65 -7.17
N ALA A 131 6.38 -9.40 -6.72
CA ALA A 131 5.33 -8.85 -7.56
C ALA A 131 5.65 -7.43 -8.05
N ALA A 132 6.22 -6.58 -7.21
CA ALA A 132 6.61 -5.22 -7.57
C ALA A 132 7.65 -5.18 -8.70
N LYS A 133 8.60 -6.13 -8.71
CA LYS A 133 9.58 -6.26 -9.80
C LYS A 133 8.91 -6.58 -11.14
N VAL A 134 7.94 -7.50 -11.14
CA VAL A 134 7.16 -7.85 -12.34
C VAL A 134 6.34 -6.65 -12.83
N LEU A 135 5.76 -5.90 -11.89
CA LEU A 135 4.98 -4.70 -12.19
C LEU A 135 5.83 -3.45 -12.49
N LYS A 136 7.17 -3.56 -12.50
CA LYS A 136 8.13 -2.45 -12.68
C LYS A 136 7.88 -1.28 -11.73
N LEU A 137 7.45 -1.56 -10.50
CA LEU A 137 7.28 -0.56 -9.45
C LEU A 137 8.63 -0.27 -8.80
N GLY A 138 9.07 0.99 -8.84
CA GLY A 138 10.34 1.43 -8.27
C GLY A 138 10.31 1.35 -6.74
N GLY A 139 11.05 0.42 -6.15
CA GLY A 139 11.20 0.32 -4.70
C GLY A 139 11.95 -0.94 -4.29
N LYS A 140 13.03 -0.79 -3.51
CA LYS A 140 13.82 -1.92 -2.98
C LYS A 140 13.05 -2.73 -1.92
N THR A 141 12.11 -2.09 -1.25
CA THR A 141 11.27 -2.64 -0.18
C THR A 141 9.79 -2.39 -0.48
N GLN A 142 8.92 -3.29 -0.03
CA GLN A 142 7.47 -3.14 -0.14
C GLN A 142 6.84 -3.52 1.20
N ASN A 143 5.93 -2.69 1.71
CA ASN A 143 5.05 -3.11 2.79
C ASN A 143 4.00 -4.06 2.18
N GLY A 144 4.10 -5.35 2.52
CA GLY A 144 3.21 -6.39 1.98
C GLY A 144 1.74 -6.07 2.20
N PHE A 145 1.34 -5.71 3.43
CA PHE A 145 -0.07 -5.44 3.75
C PHE A 145 -0.64 -4.31 2.90
N THR A 146 0.11 -3.23 2.72
CA THR A 146 -0.32 -2.11 1.89
C THR A 146 -0.29 -2.46 0.40
N PHE A 147 0.73 -3.19 -0.06
CA PHE A 147 0.86 -3.58 -1.47
C PHE A 147 -0.29 -4.47 -1.93
N TRP A 148 -0.73 -5.39 -1.06
CA TRP A 148 -1.83 -6.33 -1.31
C TRP A 148 -3.20 -5.80 -0.87
N GLY A 149 -3.30 -4.53 -0.45
CA GLY A 149 -4.57 -3.89 -0.10
C GLY A 149 -5.19 -4.32 1.24
N LEU A 150 -4.43 -5.02 2.10
CA LEU A 150 -4.85 -5.41 3.45
C LEU A 150 -4.78 -4.25 4.45
N SER A 151 -3.98 -3.22 4.16
CA SER A 151 -3.89 -2.01 4.99
C SER A 151 -3.81 -0.75 4.14
N LYS A 152 -4.30 0.37 4.67
CA LYS A 152 -4.19 1.68 4.03
C LYS A 152 -2.75 2.21 4.18
N PRO A 153 -2.13 2.77 3.12
CA PRO A 153 -0.84 3.43 3.26
C PRO A 153 -0.95 4.60 4.26
N PRO A 154 0.08 4.84 5.09
CA PRO A 154 0.14 6.08 5.84
C PRO A 154 0.21 7.24 4.85
N ARG A 155 -0.78 8.15 4.91
CA ARG A 155 -0.75 9.38 4.13
C ARG A 155 0.00 10.43 4.94
N ASN A 156 1.25 10.67 4.58
CA ASN A 156 1.94 11.86 5.06
C ASN A 156 1.37 13.05 4.27
N PRO A 157 0.79 14.06 4.95
CA PRO A 157 0.36 15.25 4.25
C PRO A 157 1.57 15.96 3.66
N ALA A 158 1.51 16.28 2.36
CA ALA A 158 2.58 17.02 1.69
C ALA A 158 2.70 18.46 2.24
N ASP A 159 1.56 19.03 2.66
CA ASP A 159 1.47 20.27 3.42
C ASP A 159 0.65 20.02 4.70
N VAL A 160 1.30 20.20 5.84
CA VAL A 160 0.72 19.97 7.17
C VAL A 160 -0.41 20.97 7.45
N LEU A 161 -0.27 22.22 7.00
CA LEU A 161 -1.28 23.26 7.22
C LEU A 161 -2.54 22.99 6.41
N GLU A 162 -2.38 22.67 5.13
CA GLU A 162 -3.50 22.31 4.27
C GLU A 162 -4.22 21.07 4.80
N ALA A 163 -3.48 20.08 5.28
CA ALA A 163 -4.07 18.87 5.85
C ALA A 163 -4.84 19.12 7.14
N LEU A 164 -4.34 20.01 8.00
CA LEU A 164 -5.04 20.43 9.22
C LEU A 164 -6.32 21.20 8.87
N SER A 165 -6.25 22.14 7.92
CA SER A 165 -7.41 22.90 7.44
C SER A 165 -8.50 21.96 6.90
N ARG A 166 -8.15 21.04 6.00
CA ARG A 166 -9.08 20.04 5.46
C ARG A 166 -9.65 19.11 6.52
N ALA A 167 -8.91 18.83 7.59
CA ALA A 167 -9.41 18.03 8.70
C ALA A 167 -10.45 18.79 9.52
N TRP A 168 -10.20 20.08 9.79
CA TRP A 168 -11.14 20.97 10.45
C TRP A 168 -12.44 21.13 9.65
N GLU A 169 -12.36 21.38 8.34
CA GLU A 169 -13.54 21.50 7.48
C GLU A 169 -14.42 20.25 7.52
N ARG A 170 -13.82 19.06 7.50
CA ARG A 170 -14.57 17.80 7.61
C ARG A 170 -15.25 17.68 8.97
N TYR A 171 -14.56 18.03 10.05
CA TYR A 171 -15.12 18.01 11.40
C TYR A 171 -16.29 18.98 11.51
N ALA A 172 -16.09 20.25 11.14
CA ALA A 172 -17.13 21.27 11.17
C ALA A 172 -18.35 20.90 10.33
N LYS A 173 -18.14 20.35 9.12
CA LYS A 173 -19.23 19.88 8.27
C LYS A 173 -20.07 18.79 8.95
N VAL A 174 -19.43 17.86 9.65
CA VAL A 174 -20.12 16.78 10.36
C VAL A 174 -20.90 17.34 11.54
N VAL A 175 -20.28 18.19 12.36
CA VAL A 175 -20.92 18.79 13.55
C VAL A 175 -22.11 19.68 13.14
N ASN A 176 -21.93 20.56 12.16
CA ASN A 176 -23.01 21.43 11.68
C ASN A 176 -24.14 20.62 11.03
N GLY A 177 -23.81 19.50 10.38
CA GLY A 177 -24.82 18.59 9.81
C GLY A 177 -25.59 17.78 10.85
N MET A 178 -25.17 17.80 12.13
CA MET A 178 -25.85 17.10 13.22
C MET A 178 -26.93 17.96 13.88
N GLU A 179 -27.02 19.25 13.60
CA GLU A 179 -27.97 20.19 14.24
C GLU A 179 -29.41 19.68 14.18
N ASP A 180 -29.84 19.17 13.01
CA ASP A 180 -31.19 18.62 12.80
C ASP A 180 -31.42 17.25 13.47
N SER A 181 -30.36 16.59 13.94
CA SER A 181 -30.40 15.26 14.58
C SER A 181 -30.29 15.33 16.11
N ILE A 182 -30.14 16.53 16.67
CA ILE A 182 -30.12 16.75 18.11
C ILE A 182 -31.56 16.73 18.62
N THR A 183 -31.83 15.84 19.57
CA THR A 183 -33.10 15.65 20.25
C THR A 183 -32.92 15.82 21.75
N ALA A 184 -34.01 15.96 22.50
CA ALA A 184 -33.93 16.05 23.97
C ALA A 184 -33.25 14.82 24.60
N ASP A 185 -33.43 13.64 23.99
CA ASP A 185 -32.93 12.37 24.52
C ASP A 185 -31.41 12.17 24.30
N ASN A 186 -30.81 12.82 23.30
CA ASN A 186 -29.38 12.66 22.96
C ASN A 186 -28.53 13.91 23.22
N TRP A 187 -29.16 15.04 23.60
CA TRP A 187 -28.48 16.32 23.80
C TRP A 187 -27.34 16.25 24.80
N GLU A 188 -27.54 15.57 25.94
CA GLU A 188 -26.49 15.47 26.98
C GLU A 188 -25.26 14.71 26.48
N GLU A 189 -25.46 13.62 25.73
CA GLU A 189 -24.37 12.83 25.14
C GLU A 189 -23.62 13.64 24.08
N VAL A 190 -24.34 14.34 23.20
CA VAL A 190 -23.75 15.20 22.17
C VAL A 190 -22.95 16.34 22.81
N HIS A 191 -23.49 16.98 23.84
CA HIS A 191 -22.82 18.06 24.55
C HIS A 191 -21.56 17.56 25.30
N ALA A 192 -21.62 16.38 25.92
CA ALA A 192 -20.46 15.74 26.53
C ALA A 192 -19.37 15.42 25.49
N ALA A 193 -19.75 14.89 24.33
CA ALA A 193 -18.82 14.60 23.23
C ALA A 193 -18.15 15.88 22.69
N ILE A 194 -18.89 16.97 22.52
CA ILE A 194 -18.34 18.27 22.09
C ILE A 194 -17.33 18.80 23.12
N LYS A 195 -17.62 18.69 24.42
CA LYS A 195 -16.68 19.06 25.49
C LYS A 195 -15.40 18.22 25.45
N ASP A 196 -15.52 16.91 25.25
CA ASP A 196 -14.36 16.02 25.10
C ASP A 196 -13.52 16.40 23.86
N HIS A 197 -14.16 16.71 22.73
CA HIS A 197 -13.46 17.21 21.55
C HIS A 197 -12.71 18.52 21.82
N ALA A 198 -13.30 19.46 22.55
CA ALA A 198 -12.66 20.72 22.93
C ALA A 198 -11.39 20.48 23.78
N THR A 199 -11.47 19.56 24.75
CA THR A 199 -10.31 19.15 25.57
C THR A 199 -9.19 18.57 24.70
N LYS A 200 -9.52 17.65 23.78
CA LYS A 200 -8.54 17.06 22.87
C LYS A 200 -7.89 18.09 21.95
N ILE A 201 -8.63 19.11 21.51
CA ILE A 201 -8.08 20.23 20.73
C ILE A 201 -7.10 21.06 21.58
N ALA A 202 -7.44 21.34 22.84
CA ALA A 202 -6.53 22.04 23.76
C ALA A 202 -5.23 21.25 24.00
N GLU A 203 -5.31 19.93 24.20
CA GLU A 203 -4.13 19.07 24.33
C GLU A 203 -3.27 19.03 23.07
N MET A 204 -3.89 19.03 21.87
CA MET A 204 -3.17 19.16 20.61
C MET A 204 -2.38 20.47 20.54
N LYS A 205 -3.00 21.58 20.97
CA LYS A 205 -2.33 22.89 21.05
C LYS A 205 -1.12 22.82 21.99
N THR A 206 -1.28 22.28 23.21
CA THR A 206 -0.16 22.14 24.15
C THR A 206 0.99 21.30 23.59
N ARG A 207 0.70 20.26 22.81
CA ARG A 207 1.74 19.46 22.13
C ARG A 207 2.45 20.25 21.03
N ALA A 208 1.72 21.05 20.26
CA ALA A 208 2.30 21.92 19.24
C ALA A 208 3.20 22.99 19.86
N ASP A 209 2.77 23.61 20.96
CA ASP A 209 3.55 24.61 21.71
C ASP A 209 4.86 23.98 22.23
N LYS A 210 4.79 22.80 22.86
CA LYS A 210 5.98 22.05 23.31
C LYS A 210 6.92 21.71 22.15
N ALA A 211 6.39 21.30 21.00
CA ALA A 211 7.21 21.01 19.83
C ALA A 211 7.90 22.28 19.33
N ALA A 212 7.21 23.42 19.28
CA ALA A 212 7.80 24.71 18.90
C ALA A 212 8.96 25.10 19.82
N ASP A 213 8.82 24.89 21.14
CA ASP A 213 9.89 25.15 22.10
C ASP A 213 11.12 24.25 21.88
N THR A 214 10.92 22.99 21.50
CA THR A 214 12.05 22.10 21.16
C THR A 214 12.79 22.56 19.90
N TYR A 215 12.08 23.06 18.88
CA TYR A 215 12.72 23.59 17.67
C TYR A 215 13.47 24.89 17.93
N LYS A 216 12.92 25.78 18.77
CA LYS A 216 13.59 27.03 19.17
C LYS A 216 14.85 26.82 20.00
N LYS A 217 14.93 25.74 20.78
CA LYS A 217 16.13 25.38 21.57
C LYS A 217 17.21 24.67 20.77
N ALA A 218 16.86 24.09 19.62
CA ALA A 218 17.79 23.37 18.75
C ALA A 218 18.38 24.24 17.63
N ALA A 219 17.88 25.47 17.46
CA ALA A 219 18.38 26.49 16.55
C ALA A 219 19.29 27.47 17.30
#